data_AF-A0A6P5RLP8-F1
#
_entry.id   AF-A0A6P5RLP8-F1
#
_cell.length_a   1.000
_cell.length_b   1.000
_cell.length_c   1.000
_cell.angle_alpha   90.00
_cell.angle_beta   90.00
_cell.angle_gamma   90.00
#
_symmetry.space_group_name_H-M   'P 1'
#
loop_
_entity.id
_entity.type
_entity.pdbx_description
1 polymer ?
#
loop_
_entity_poly.entity_id
_entity_poly.type
_entity_poly.pdbx_seq_one_letter_code
_entity_poly.pdbx_strand_id
1 'polypeptide(L)'
;MDKETEILSRLAANHLYLAQFEPLRAIVVALRARNPDLALAVLQTIVAHSGRFENILWSQSCPSPALLTYLSTLELLQFDNASSVWSFDPETLRLRAEFLLLVQNLIDRVSESMRKNFDLESIEKEKEKEGLSESESFEERAEFLGKSEDTGKDLRDASGELDSCVRILDRVLELGVNRLKPHSVVVGAADTDGGSENEAAGVVSIEEGELMCLRSVVWENRDVFDALCWNIQSQVRGWEGYDSSGLAITLRRDENAGEMSKEDLKVLGLIQRSVQLAHLDAMKECMKDGDVDGVVSRIHFLHLDYGVEETEYR
;
A
#
# COMPACT_ATOMS: atom_id res chain seq x y z
N MET A 1 2.69 -39.11 -4.39
CA MET A 1 3.32 -38.23 -3.38
C MET A 1 3.77 -39.11 -2.23
N ASP A 2 5.00 -38.97 -1.74
CA ASP A 2 5.44 -39.72 -0.57
C ASP A 2 4.76 -39.21 0.72
N LYS A 3 4.76 -40.04 1.77
CA LYS A 3 4.06 -39.75 3.04
C LYS A 3 4.62 -38.52 3.76
N GLU A 4 5.92 -38.23 3.62
CA GLU A 4 6.57 -37.09 4.27
C GLU A 4 6.15 -35.78 3.59
N THR A 5 6.15 -35.75 2.26
CA THR A 5 5.64 -34.65 1.43
C THR A 5 4.17 -34.37 1.72
N GLU A 6 3.34 -35.40 1.92
CA GLU A 6 1.93 -35.22 2.32
C GLU A 6 1.80 -34.54 3.69
N ILE A 7 2.60 -34.99 4.68
CA ILE A 7 2.61 -34.39 6.03
C ILE A 7 3.07 -32.94 5.97
N LEU A 8 4.18 -32.67 5.26
CA LEU A 8 4.71 -31.31 5.09
C LEU A 8 3.70 -30.39 4.40
N SER A 9 2.99 -30.88 3.38
CA SER A 9 1.94 -30.11 2.68
C SER A 9 0.80 -29.73 3.62
N ARG A 10 0.35 -30.67 4.46
CA ARG A 10 -0.69 -30.40 5.47
C ARG A 10 -0.23 -29.42 6.54
N LEU A 11 1.01 -29.54 6.99
CA LEU A 11 1.59 -28.60 7.95
C LEU A 11 1.71 -27.19 7.34
N ALA A 12 2.15 -27.09 6.08
CA ALA A 12 2.22 -25.81 5.37
C ALA A 12 0.84 -25.14 5.32
N ALA A 13 -0.20 -25.88 4.91
CA ALA A 13 -1.57 -25.37 4.89
C ALA A 13 -2.05 -24.89 6.27
N ASN A 14 -1.75 -25.66 7.34
CA ASN A 14 -2.11 -25.26 8.70
C ASN A 14 -1.41 -23.98 9.16
N HIS A 15 -0.10 -23.84 8.91
CA HIS A 15 0.63 -22.64 9.33
C HIS A 15 0.33 -21.42 8.45
N LEU A 16 -0.06 -21.62 7.19
CA LEU A 16 -0.65 -20.59 6.34
C LEU A 16 -2.00 -20.12 6.91
N TYR A 17 -2.88 -21.06 7.27
CA TYR A 17 -4.18 -20.77 7.88
C TYR A 17 -4.05 -19.97 9.20
N LEU A 18 -3.03 -20.27 10.00
CA LEU A 18 -2.74 -19.56 11.25
C LEU A 18 -1.90 -18.29 11.07
N ALA A 19 -1.56 -17.91 9.82
CA ALA A 19 -0.65 -16.81 9.51
C ALA A 19 0.65 -16.83 10.33
N GLN A 20 1.26 -18.02 10.48
CA GLN A 20 2.51 -18.23 11.21
C GLN A 20 3.66 -18.38 10.22
N PHE A 21 4.26 -17.25 9.83
CA PHE A 21 5.21 -17.23 8.72
C PHE A 21 6.49 -18.04 9.00
N GLU A 22 7.15 -17.89 10.15
CA GLU A 22 8.41 -18.62 10.40
C GLU A 22 8.23 -20.15 10.43
N PRO A 23 7.18 -20.72 11.08
CA PRO A 23 6.86 -22.14 10.94
C PRO A 23 6.57 -22.55 9.49
N LEU A 24 5.76 -21.76 8.76
CA LEU A 24 5.47 -22.01 7.35
C LEU A 24 6.76 -22.06 6.53
N ARG A 25 7.66 -21.09 6.72
CA ARG A 25 8.95 -20.99 6.04
C ARG A 25 9.80 -22.23 6.32
N ALA A 26 9.92 -22.66 7.58
CA ALA A 26 10.66 -23.87 7.92
C ALA A 26 10.12 -25.13 7.20
N ILE A 27 8.79 -25.23 7.08
CA ILE A 27 8.13 -26.33 6.36
C ILE A 27 8.39 -26.24 4.86
N VAL A 28 8.32 -25.04 4.28
CA VAL A 28 8.61 -24.82 2.86
C VAL A 28 10.06 -25.16 2.54
N VAL A 29 11.02 -24.81 3.41
CA VAL A 29 12.43 -25.20 3.27
C VAL A 29 12.61 -26.72 3.33
N ALA A 30 11.95 -27.40 4.28
CA ALA A 30 11.96 -28.85 4.36
C ALA A 30 11.32 -29.50 3.12
N LEU A 31 10.21 -28.92 2.63
CA LEU A 31 9.51 -29.36 1.45
C LEU A 31 10.38 -29.18 0.20
N ARG A 32 11.13 -28.09 0.09
CA ARG A 32 12.05 -27.83 -1.02
C ARG A 32 13.09 -28.94 -1.20
N ALA A 33 13.59 -29.51 -0.10
CA ALA A 33 14.57 -30.60 -0.15
C ALA A 33 13.95 -31.93 -0.63
N ARG A 34 12.63 -32.11 -0.50
CA ARG A 34 11.91 -33.35 -0.87
C ARG A 34 11.21 -33.25 -2.21
N ASN A 35 10.55 -32.12 -2.45
CA ASN A 35 9.77 -31.80 -3.62
C ASN A 35 9.88 -30.28 -3.91
N PRO A 36 10.94 -29.86 -4.63
CA PRO A 36 11.18 -28.46 -4.92
C PRO A 36 10.07 -27.82 -5.76
N ASP A 37 9.45 -28.58 -6.67
CA ASP A 37 8.36 -28.10 -7.52
C ASP A 37 7.12 -27.76 -6.70
N LEU A 38 6.81 -28.56 -5.67
CA LEU A 38 5.68 -28.27 -4.80
C LEU A 38 5.96 -27.07 -3.87
N ALA A 39 7.18 -26.96 -3.33
CA ALA A 39 7.57 -25.81 -2.52
C ALA A 39 7.51 -24.50 -3.34
N LEU A 40 8.00 -24.55 -4.58
CA LEU A 40 7.90 -23.45 -5.54
C LEU A 40 6.42 -23.10 -5.81
N ALA A 41 5.59 -24.09 -6.14
CA ALA A 41 4.17 -23.87 -6.44
C ALA A 41 3.42 -23.24 -5.25
N VAL A 42 3.70 -23.67 -4.02
CA VAL A 42 3.11 -23.08 -2.80
C VAL A 42 3.44 -21.60 -2.69
N LEU A 43 4.72 -21.23 -2.82
CA LEU A 43 5.17 -19.84 -2.73
C LEU A 43 4.63 -18.99 -3.90
N GLN A 44 4.68 -19.51 -5.12
CA GLN A 44 4.12 -18.84 -6.29
C GLN A 44 2.63 -18.59 -6.14
N THR A 45 1.88 -19.54 -5.57
CA THR A 45 0.45 -19.38 -5.30
C THR A 45 0.20 -18.29 -4.27
N ILE A 46 0.96 -18.26 -3.16
CA ILE A 46 0.83 -17.21 -2.14
C ILE A 46 1.08 -15.83 -2.75
N VAL A 47 2.13 -15.68 -3.55
CA VAL A 47 2.48 -14.40 -4.16
C VAL A 47 1.48 -13.99 -5.25
N ALA A 48 1.04 -14.92 -6.10
CA ALA A 48 0.05 -14.67 -7.14
C ALA A 48 -1.31 -14.22 -6.58
N HIS A 49 -1.69 -14.72 -5.40
CA HIS A 49 -2.88 -14.31 -4.68
C HIS A 49 -2.67 -13.09 -3.78
N SER A 50 -1.48 -12.47 -3.79
CA SER A 50 -1.14 -11.36 -2.87
C SER A 50 -1.44 -11.70 -1.40
N GLY A 51 -1.19 -12.95 -1.01
CA GLY A 51 -1.43 -13.45 0.35
C GLY A 51 -2.91 -13.46 0.76
N ARG A 52 -3.83 -13.16 -0.16
CA ARG A 52 -5.27 -13.09 0.11
C ARG A 52 -5.88 -14.47 -0.07
N PHE A 53 -6.03 -15.17 1.04
CA PHE A 53 -6.77 -16.42 1.11
C PHE A 53 -7.95 -16.26 2.06
N GLU A 54 -9.04 -16.98 1.75
CA GLU A 54 -10.19 -17.04 2.64
C GLU A 54 -9.82 -17.74 3.95
N ASN A 55 -10.47 -17.31 5.03
CA ASN A 55 -10.40 -17.95 6.35
C ASN A 55 -9.02 -17.94 7.03
N ILE A 56 -8.06 -17.11 6.62
CA ILE A 56 -6.80 -16.95 7.39
C ILE A 56 -7.08 -16.27 8.74
N LEU A 57 -6.54 -16.87 9.81
CA LEU A 57 -6.47 -16.27 11.14
C LEU A 57 -5.19 -15.45 11.25
N TRP A 58 -5.27 -14.16 10.89
CA TRP A 58 -4.13 -13.24 10.97
C TRP A 58 -3.54 -13.20 12.39
N SER A 59 -2.22 -13.29 12.47
CA SER A 59 -1.49 -13.39 13.73
C SER A 59 -0.57 -12.20 13.92
N GLN A 60 -0.07 -11.98 15.14
CA GLN A 60 0.94 -10.93 15.37
C GLN A 60 2.22 -11.15 14.57
N SER A 61 2.57 -12.40 14.24
CA SER A 61 3.76 -12.71 13.45
C SER A 61 3.60 -12.41 11.96
N CYS A 62 2.36 -12.37 11.47
CA CYS A 62 2.02 -11.97 10.11
C CYS A 62 0.62 -11.36 10.10
N PRO A 63 0.49 -10.04 10.36
CA PRO A 63 -0.81 -9.42 10.61
C PRO A 63 -1.60 -9.07 9.35
N SER A 64 -0.99 -9.14 8.16
CA SER A 64 -1.64 -8.72 6.91
C SER A 64 -1.26 -9.59 5.71
N PRO A 65 -2.14 -9.65 4.69
CA PRO A 65 -1.84 -10.30 3.41
C PRO A 65 -0.60 -9.73 2.71
N ALA A 66 -0.40 -8.41 2.77
CA ALA A 66 0.73 -7.74 2.14
C ALA A 66 2.07 -8.19 2.75
N LEU A 67 2.14 -8.34 4.08
CA LEU A 67 3.34 -8.87 4.72
C LEU A 67 3.58 -10.35 4.36
N LEU A 68 2.53 -11.17 4.35
CA LEU A 68 2.63 -12.57 3.93
C LEU A 68 3.18 -12.68 2.50
N THR A 69 2.70 -11.82 1.60
CA THR A 69 3.14 -11.74 0.21
C THR A 69 4.61 -11.39 0.11
N TYR A 70 5.02 -10.33 0.81
CA TYR A 70 6.41 -9.87 0.78
C TYR A 70 7.37 -10.91 1.33
N LEU A 71 7.08 -11.47 2.52
CA LEU A 71 7.92 -12.50 3.13
C LEU A 71 7.98 -13.78 2.28
N SER A 72 6.85 -14.20 1.71
CA SER A 72 6.81 -15.35 0.79
C SER A 72 7.57 -15.06 -0.51
N THR A 73 7.56 -13.81 -0.98
CA THR A 73 8.37 -13.39 -2.13
C THR A 73 9.86 -13.51 -1.83
N LEU A 74 10.32 -13.09 -0.65
CA LEU A 74 11.73 -13.23 -0.26
C LEU A 74 12.21 -14.68 -0.23
N GLU A 75 11.36 -15.60 0.22
CA GLU A 75 11.67 -17.04 0.20
C GLU A 75 11.58 -17.61 -1.23
N LEU A 76 10.63 -17.14 -2.04
CA LEU A 76 10.47 -17.55 -3.44
C LEU A 76 11.71 -17.18 -4.27
N LEU A 77 12.28 -16.00 -4.04
CA LEU A 77 13.49 -15.52 -4.72
C LEU A 77 14.74 -16.36 -4.43
N GLN A 78 14.69 -17.30 -3.48
CA GLN A 78 15.75 -18.29 -3.26
C GLN A 78 15.73 -19.43 -4.30
N PHE A 79 14.74 -19.48 -5.19
CA PHE A 79 14.63 -20.43 -6.30
C PHE A 79 15.11 -19.80 -7.61
N ASP A 80 15.84 -20.56 -8.43
CA ASP A 80 16.36 -20.06 -9.71
C ASP A 80 15.25 -19.69 -10.71
N ASN A 81 14.07 -20.33 -10.58
CA ASN A 81 12.90 -20.15 -11.42
C ASN A 81 11.75 -19.42 -10.71
N ALA A 82 12.07 -18.59 -9.71
CA ALA A 82 11.13 -17.84 -8.88
C ALA A 82 10.03 -17.14 -9.68
N SER A 83 10.41 -16.33 -10.67
CA SER A 83 9.50 -15.51 -11.47
C SER A 83 8.96 -16.20 -12.72
N SER A 84 9.17 -17.51 -12.89
CA SER A 84 8.84 -18.24 -14.13
C SER A 84 7.38 -18.18 -14.58
N VAL A 85 6.45 -17.96 -13.65
CA VAL A 85 5.01 -17.84 -13.93
C VAL A 85 4.62 -16.41 -14.32
N TRP A 86 5.51 -15.43 -14.09
CA TRP A 86 5.33 -14.03 -14.47
C TRP A 86 6.18 -13.68 -15.70
N SER A 87 5.77 -12.62 -16.40
CA SER A 87 6.48 -12.08 -17.57
C SER A 87 7.61 -11.10 -17.19
N PHE A 88 7.90 -10.93 -15.91
CA PHE A 88 8.88 -9.97 -15.40
C PHE A 88 9.95 -10.65 -14.54
N ASP A 89 11.06 -9.95 -14.37
CA ASP A 89 12.25 -10.45 -13.67
C ASP A 89 12.05 -10.54 -12.14
N PRO A 90 12.91 -11.29 -11.42
CA PRO A 90 12.81 -11.46 -9.98
C PRO A 90 12.87 -10.16 -9.17
N GLU A 91 13.61 -9.14 -9.64
CA GLU A 91 13.70 -7.86 -8.95
C GLU A 91 12.39 -7.07 -9.10
N THR A 92 11.80 -7.08 -10.29
CA THR A 92 10.45 -6.53 -10.50
C THR A 92 9.39 -7.22 -9.62
N LEU A 93 9.48 -8.54 -9.43
CA LEU A 93 8.61 -9.28 -8.52
C LEU A 93 8.76 -8.80 -7.07
N ARG A 94 10.01 -8.65 -6.60
CA ARG A 94 10.33 -8.11 -5.28
C ARG A 94 9.73 -6.72 -5.07
N LEU A 95 9.93 -5.83 -6.04
CA LEU A 95 9.44 -4.45 -5.98
C LEU A 95 7.91 -4.37 -5.97
N ARG A 96 7.21 -5.20 -6.76
CA ARG A 96 5.73 -5.27 -6.77
C ARG A 96 5.17 -5.81 -5.45
N ALA A 97 5.83 -6.77 -4.81
CA ALA A 97 5.44 -7.24 -3.49
C ALA A 97 5.72 -6.20 -2.39
N GLU A 98 6.86 -5.50 -2.47
CA GLU A 98 7.21 -4.40 -1.55
C GLU A 98 6.23 -3.23 -1.67
N PHE A 99 5.78 -2.91 -2.89
CA PHE A 99 4.75 -1.90 -3.13
C PHE A 99 3.49 -2.17 -2.30
N LEU A 100 2.99 -3.42 -2.28
CA LEU A 100 1.83 -3.79 -1.45
C LEU A 100 2.08 -3.56 0.03
N LEU A 101 3.27 -3.90 0.51
CA LEU A 101 3.65 -3.74 1.92
C LEU A 101 3.68 -2.25 2.32
N LEU A 102 4.24 -1.39 1.48
CA LEU A 102 4.30 0.05 1.72
C LEU A 102 2.90 0.68 1.75
N VAL A 103 2.04 0.31 0.79
CA VAL A 103 0.65 0.81 0.75
C VAL A 103 -0.17 0.30 1.94
N GLN A 104 -0.04 -0.98 2.29
CA GLN A 104 -0.69 -1.52 3.50
C GLN A 104 -0.22 -0.79 4.76
N ASN A 105 1.08 -0.47 4.86
CA ASN A 105 1.62 0.27 5.99
C ASN A 105 0.99 1.68 6.09
N LEU A 106 0.77 2.35 4.96
CA LEU A 106 0.05 3.63 4.94
C LEU A 106 -1.40 3.46 5.40
N ILE A 107 -2.12 2.46 4.89
CA ILE A 107 -3.51 2.18 5.30
C ILE A 107 -3.60 1.95 6.80
N ASP A 108 -2.70 1.14 7.36
CA ASP A 108 -2.68 0.82 8.79
C ASP A 108 -2.44 2.07 9.64
N ARG A 109 -1.47 2.92 9.26
CA ARG A 109 -1.15 4.17 9.97
C ARG A 109 -2.29 5.18 9.90
N VAL A 110 -2.91 5.36 8.73
CA VAL A 110 -4.06 6.28 8.56
C VAL A 110 -5.26 5.77 9.36
N SER A 111 -5.53 4.47 9.34
CA SER A 111 -6.61 3.85 10.12
C SER A 111 -6.36 3.92 11.63
N GLU A 112 -5.10 3.83 12.07
CA GLU A 112 -4.74 4.06 13.47
C GLU A 112 -4.93 5.52 13.89
N SER A 113 -4.55 6.48 13.03
CA SER A 113 -4.80 7.91 13.26
C SER A 113 -6.29 8.21 13.39
N MET A 114 -7.11 7.64 12.50
CA MET A 114 -8.57 7.76 12.55
C MET A 114 -9.14 7.22 13.87
N ARG A 115 -8.68 6.04 14.34
CA ARG A 115 -9.13 5.46 15.62
C ARG A 115 -8.76 6.34 16.82
N LYS A 116 -7.55 6.90 16.83
CA LYS A 116 -7.11 7.84 17.87
C LYS A 116 -8.00 9.08 17.94
N ASN A 117 -8.43 9.60 16.79
CA ASN A 117 -9.34 10.74 16.73
C ASN A 117 -10.73 10.42 17.32
N PHE A 118 -11.26 9.21 17.08
CA PHE A 118 -12.52 8.76 17.69
C PHE A 118 -12.41 8.56 19.21
N ASP A 119 -11.28 8.03 19.69
CA ASP A 119 -11.03 7.86 21.13
C ASP A 119 -10.98 9.23 21.82
N LEU A 120 -10.33 10.22 21.21
CA LEU A 120 -10.30 11.60 21.70
C LEU A 120 -11.70 12.24 21.74
N GLU A 121 -12.49 12.11 20.67
CA GLU A 121 -13.88 12.62 20.63
C GLU A 121 -14.74 11.98 21.75
N SER A 122 -14.50 10.70 22.06
CA SER A 122 -15.21 9.99 23.12
C SER A 122 -14.84 10.51 24.52
N ILE A 123 -13.54 10.74 24.76
CA ILE A 123 -13.04 11.29 26.03
C ILE A 123 -13.53 12.72 26.26
N GLU A 124 -13.56 13.56 25.22
CA GLU A 124 -14.06 14.94 25.31
C GLU A 124 -15.54 14.96 25.72
N LYS A 125 -16.37 14.14 25.08
CA LYS A 125 -17.80 13.99 25.42
C LYS A 125 -18.05 13.45 26.84
N GLU A 126 -17.14 12.64 27.38
CA GLU A 126 -17.23 12.16 28.77
C GLU A 126 -16.87 13.27 29.77
N LYS A 127 -15.80 14.02 29.51
CA LYS A 127 -15.41 15.18 30.34
C LYS A 127 -16.47 16.27 30.36
N GLU A 128 -17.16 16.51 29.24
CA GLU A 128 -18.29 17.44 29.17
C GLU A 128 -19.43 17.03 30.10
N LYS A 129 -19.73 15.73 30.22
CA LYS A 129 -20.78 15.22 31.11
C LYS A 129 -20.40 15.34 32.59
N GLU A 130 -19.12 15.18 32.91
CA GLU A 130 -18.61 15.28 34.29
C GLU A 130 -18.42 16.74 34.75
N GLY A 131 -18.05 17.66 33.85
CA GLY A 131 -17.87 19.09 34.15
C GLY A 131 -19.17 19.89 34.38
N LEU A 132 -20.34 19.32 34.01
CA LEU A 132 -21.65 19.95 34.21
C LEU A 132 -22.18 19.87 35.66
N SER A 133 -21.34 19.46 36.61
CA SER A 133 -21.68 19.31 38.03
C SER A 133 -21.39 20.59 38.84
N GLU A 134 -22.44 21.38 39.03
CA GLU A 134 -22.81 22.16 40.24
C GLU A 134 -22.33 23.60 40.53
N SER A 135 -21.55 24.34 39.72
CA SER A 135 -21.33 25.77 40.08
C SER A 135 -20.91 26.79 39.00
N GLU A 136 -21.15 26.56 37.71
CA GLU A 136 -20.72 27.53 36.69
C GLU A 136 -21.84 28.48 36.22
N SER A 137 -21.44 29.72 35.94
CA SER A 137 -22.33 30.79 35.51
C SER A 137 -22.91 30.49 34.11
N PHE A 138 -24.12 30.98 33.83
CA PHE A 138 -24.83 30.71 32.58
C PHE A 138 -24.10 31.23 31.33
N GLU A 139 -23.20 32.19 31.50
CA GLU A 139 -22.41 32.84 30.45
C GLU A 139 -21.15 32.02 30.11
N GLU A 140 -20.43 31.50 31.10
CA GLU A 140 -19.32 30.54 30.90
C GLU A 140 -19.81 29.23 30.25
N ARG A 141 -21.00 28.77 30.62
CA ARG A 141 -21.62 27.58 30.01
C ARG A 141 -21.92 27.75 28.52
N ALA A 142 -22.28 28.96 28.08
CA ALA A 142 -22.58 29.24 26.68
C ALA A 142 -21.30 29.35 25.83
N GLU A 143 -20.23 29.96 26.35
CA GLU A 143 -18.93 29.99 25.67
C GLU A 143 -18.27 28.60 25.61
N PHE A 144 -18.40 27.79 26.66
CA PHE A 144 -17.86 26.43 26.69
C PHE A 144 -18.57 25.50 25.69
N LEU A 145 -19.92 25.55 25.64
CA LEU A 145 -20.70 24.80 24.66
C LEU A 145 -20.39 25.23 23.22
N GLY A 146 -20.23 26.53 22.97
CA GLY A 146 -19.85 27.05 21.65
C GLY A 146 -18.49 26.54 21.17
N LYS A 147 -17.48 26.47 22.05
CA LYS A 147 -16.16 25.89 21.72
C LYS A 147 -16.23 24.37 21.51
N SER A 148 -17.07 23.67 22.27
CA SER A 148 -17.23 22.21 22.14
C SER A 148 -17.89 21.80 20.81
N GLU A 149 -18.90 22.56 20.35
CA GLU A 149 -19.57 22.29 19.07
C GLU A 149 -18.63 22.54 17.88
N ASP A 150 -17.76 23.56 17.97
CA ASP A 150 -16.75 23.87 16.95
C ASP A 150 -15.69 22.75 16.90
N THR A 151 -15.15 22.36 18.07
CA THR A 151 -14.13 21.29 18.18
C THR A 151 -14.67 19.93 17.72
N GLY A 152 -15.89 19.57 18.13
CA GLY A 152 -16.53 18.31 17.74
C GLY A 152 -16.92 18.25 16.26
N LYS A 153 -17.11 19.41 15.61
CA LYS A 153 -17.33 19.49 14.17
C LYS A 153 -16.03 19.30 13.39
N ASP A 154 -14.96 19.98 13.81
CA ASP A 154 -13.62 19.85 13.20
C ASP A 154 -13.11 18.40 13.23
N LEU A 155 -13.32 17.68 14.33
CA LEU A 155 -12.95 16.26 14.45
C LEU A 155 -13.73 15.34 13.50
N ARG A 156 -15.03 15.62 13.28
CA ARG A 156 -15.84 14.83 12.34
C ARG A 156 -15.45 15.10 10.90
N ASP A 157 -15.19 16.35 10.55
CA ASP A 157 -14.75 16.72 9.21
C ASP A 157 -13.38 16.07 8.92
N ALA A 158 -12.44 16.10 9.88
CA ALA A 158 -11.16 15.38 9.79
C ALA A 158 -11.32 13.85 9.66
N SER A 159 -12.29 13.24 10.35
CA SER A 159 -12.56 11.80 10.22
C SER A 159 -13.07 11.42 8.82
N GLY A 160 -13.87 12.28 8.19
CA GLY A 160 -14.35 12.10 6.82
C GLY A 160 -13.23 12.22 5.78
N GLU A 161 -12.29 13.15 6.00
CA GLU A 161 -11.10 13.27 5.17
C GLU A 161 -10.20 12.02 5.25
N LEU A 162 -9.97 11.49 6.45
CA LEU A 162 -9.19 10.25 6.63
C LEU A 162 -9.89 9.02 6.00
N ASP A 163 -11.22 8.93 6.05
CA ASP A 163 -11.97 7.87 5.37
C ASP A 163 -11.78 7.91 3.85
N SER A 164 -11.79 9.12 3.27
CA SER A 164 -11.48 9.29 1.85
C SER A 164 -10.05 8.85 1.52
N CYS A 165 -9.08 9.15 2.39
CA CYS A 165 -7.69 8.73 2.22
C CYS A 165 -7.53 7.21 2.23
N VAL A 166 -8.18 6.52 3.18
CA VAL A 166 -8.14 5.05 3.27
C VAL A 166 -8.71 4.43 1.98
N ARG A 167 -9.86 4.93 1.49
CA ARG A 167 -10.47 4.43 0.25
C ARG A 167 -9.56 4.59 -0.98
N ILE A 168 -8.84 5.70 -1.07
CA ILE A 168 -7.87 5.92 -2.17
C ILE A 168 -6.68 4.97 -2.01
N LEU A 169 -6.13 4.81 -0.81
CA LEU A 169 -5.04 3.88 -0.55
C LEU A 169 -5.44 2.42 -0.81
N ASP A 170 -6.67 2.02 -0.50
CA ASP A 170 -7.21 0.69 -0.83
C ASP A 170 -7.23 0.47 -2.34
N ARG A 171 -7.65 1.46 -3.13
CA ARG A 171 -7.57 1.39 -4.61
C ARG A 171 -6.13 1.27 -5.10
N VAL A 172 -5.20 2.01 -4.50
CA VAL A 172 -3.76 1.87 -4.81
C VAL A 172 -3.26 0.47 -4.45
N LEU A 173 -3.74 -0.13 -3.36
CA LEU A 173 -3.43 -1.51 -2.98
C LEU A 173 -3.97 -2.51 -4.01
N GLU A 174 -5.21 -2.34 -4.46
CA GLU A 174 -5.82 -3.18 -5.51
C GLU A 174 -5.07 -3.10 -6.84
N LEU A 175 -4.56 -1.92 -7.22
CA LEU A 175 -3.67 -1.77 -8.37
C LEU A 175 -2.45 -2.69 -8.22
N GLY A 176 -1.80 -2.69 -7.05
CA GLY A 176 -0.66 -3.57 -6.78
C GLY A 176 -1.02 -5.07 -6.84
N VAL A 177 -2.19 -5.44 -6.32
CA VAL A 177 -2.67 -6.83 -6.30
C VAL A 177 -2.89 -7.34 -7.71
N ASN A 178 -3.55 -6.54 -8.55
CA ASN A 178 -3.76 -6.87 -9.95
C ASN A 178 -2.42 -7.01 -10.71
N ARG A 179 -1.41 -6.20 -10.37
CA ARG A 179 -0.07 -6.27 -10.97
C ARG A 179 0.74 -7.49 -10.52
N LEU A 180 0.38 -8.18 -9.44
CA LEU A 180 0.99 -9.44 -9.03
C LEU A 180 0.29 -10.68 -9.61
N LYS A 181 -0.87 -10.54 -10.26
CA LYS A 181 -1.54 -11.67 -10.90
C LYS A 181 -0.71 -12.13 -12.12
N PRO A 182 -0.41 -13.43 -12.26
CA PRO A 182 0.30 -13.93 -13.43
C PRO A 182 -0.58 -13.86 -14.68
N HIS A 183 0.03 -13.62 -15.84
CA HIS A 183 -0.68 -13.42 -17.11
C HIS A 183 -1.40 -14.68 -17.63
N SER A 184 -1.10 -15.85 -17.06
CA SER A 184 -1.56 -17.16 -17.55
C SER A 184 -2.47 -17.93 -16.57
N VAL A 185 -3.01 -17.32 -15.50
CA VAL A 185 -3.90 -18.06 -14.59
C VAL A 185 -5.32 -18.16 -15.16
N VAL A 186 -5.45 -18.93 -16.23
CA VAL A 186 -6.60 -19.83 -16.44
C VAL A 186 -6.13 -21.19 -15.94
N VAL A 187 -6.17 -21.41 -14.63
CA VAL A 187 -6.00 -22.76 -14.07
C VAL A 187 -7.29 -23.11 -13.37
N GLY A 188 -7.95 -24.13 -13.92
CA GLY A 188 -9.30 -24.55 -13.56
C GLY A 188 -9.44 -24.87 -12.07
N ALA A 189 -10.31 -24.11 -11.42
CA ALA A 189 -11.05 -24.61 -10.27
C ALA A 189 -12.23 -25.42 -10.82
N ALA A 190 -12.31 -26.68 -10.40
CA ALA A 190 -13.39 -27.60 -10.74
C ALA A 190 -14.76 -26.98 -10.42
N ASP A 191 -15.71 -27.25 -11.32
CA ASP A 191 -17.15 -27.04 -11.25
C ASP A 191 -17.68 -26.68 -9.86
N THR A 192 -17.88 -25.38 -9.62
CA THR A 192 -18.87 -24.91 -8.65
C THR A 192 -19.79 -23.95 -9.39
N ASP A 193 -20.90 -24.51 -9.86
CA ASP A 193 -22.03 -23.80 -10.43
C ASP A 193 -22.58 -22.81 -9.39
N GLY A 194 -22.50 -21.51 -9.68
CA GLY A 194 -22.91 -20.47 -8.73
C GLY A 194 -22.37 -19.08 -9.05
N GLY A 195 -22.76 -18.54 -10.22
CA GLY A 195 -22.78 -17.10 -10.54
C GLY A 195 -21.72 -16.20 -9.91
N SER A 196 -20.57 -16.08 -10.57
CA SER A 196 -19.76 -14.86 -10.48
C SER A 196 -19.38 -14.49 -11.90
N GLU A 197 -19.92 -13.36 -12.34
CA GLU A 197 -19.60 -12.74 -13.60
C GLU A 197 -18.08 -12.58 -13.73
N ASN A 198 -17.56 -12.76 -14.94
CA ASN A 198 -16.18 -12.45 -15.31
C ASN A 198 -15.68 -11.17 -14.63
N GLU A 199 -14.90 -11.29 -13.55
CA GLU A 199 -14.01 -10.22 -13.10
C GLU A 199 -12.84 -10.16 -14.07
N ALA A 200 -13.09 -9.59 -15.26
CA ALA A 200 -12.02 -8.91 -15.97
C ALA A 200 -11.40 -7.95 -14.95
N ALA A 201 -10.12 -8.16 -14.61
CA ALA A 201 -9.40 -7.36 -13.63
C ALA A 201 -9.74 -5.88 -13.87
N GLY A 202 -10.55 -5.30 -12.99
CA GLY A 202 -11.05 -3.95 -13.17
C GLY A 202 -9.84 -3.04 -13.27
N VAL A 203 -9.71 -2.34 -14.39
CA VAL A 203 -8.69 -1.31 -14.54
C VAL A 203 -8.92 -0.32 -13.42
N VAL A 204 -8.01 -0.29 -12.45
CA VAL A 204 -8.08 0.67 -11.36
C VAL A 204 -7.68 2.02 -11.94
N SER A 205 -8.67 2.82 -12.34
CA SER A 205 -8.44 4.23 -12.66
C SER A 205 -8.35 5.01 -11.35
N ILE A 206 -7.41 5.95 -11.26
CA ILE A 206 -7.32 6.95 -10.19
C ILE A 206 -7.00 8.28 -10.85
N GLU A 207 -7.77 9.32 -10.56
CA GLU A 207 -7.53 10.66 -11.09
C GLU A 207 -6.65 11.49 -10.14
N GLU A 208 -5.91 12.46 -10.69
CA GLU A 208 -5.02 13.34 -9.91
C GLU A 208 -5.78 14.06 -8.78
N GLY A 209 -7.00 14.54 -9.08
CA GLY A 209 -7.86 15.20 -8.10
C GLY A 209 -8.26 14.32 -6.93
N GLU A 210 -8.35 13.00 -7.12
CA GLU A 210 -8.65 12.05 -6.04
C GLU A 210 -7.47 11.88 -5.08
N LEU A 211 -6.23 11.88 -5.61
CA LEU A 211 -5.02 11.77 -4.79
C LEU A 211 -4.77 13.01 -3.92
N MET A 212 -5.41 14.13 -4.23
CA MET A 212 -5.26 15.37 -3.45
C MET A 212 -5.74 15.24 -2.00
N CYS A 213 -6.63 14.29 -1.70
CA CYS A 213 -7.03 14.03 -0.31
C CYS A 213 -5.84 13.52 0.54
N LEU A 214 -4.84 12.90 -0.08
CA LEU A 214 -3.67 12.34 0.62
C LEU A 214 -2.67 13.41 1.09
N ARG A 215 -2.87 14.70 0.78
CA ARG A 215 -1.90 15.77 1.11
C ARG A 215 -1.50 15.81 2.58
N SER A 216 -2.46 15.73 3.50
CA SER A 216 -2.21 15.70 4.96
C SER A 216 -1.51 14.38 5.36
N VAL A 217 -1.93 13.27 4.78
CA VAL A 217 -1.37 11.94 5.04
C VAL A 217 0.09 11.81 4.56
N VAL A 218 0.44 12.46 3.44
CA VAL A 218 1.82 12.56 2.93
C VAL A 218 2.70 13.30 3.93
N TRP A 219 2.18 14.37 4.54
CA TRP A 219 2.91 15.13 5.56
C TRP A 219 3.22 14.30 6.82
N GLU A 220 2.29 13.48 7.27
CA GLU A 220 2.45 12.65 8.46
C GLU A 220 3.32 11.41 8.21
N ASN A 221 3.39 10.92 6.96
CA ASN A 221 4.01 9.65 6.60
C ASN A 221 5.09 9.79 5.51
N ARG A 222 5.83 10.91 5.51
CA ARG A 222 6.79 11.28 4.45
C ARG A 222 7.76 10.16 4.10
N ASP A 223 8.36 9.52 5.10
CA ASP A 223 9.35 8.46 4.89
C ASP A 223 8.77 7.25 4.13
N VAL A 224 7.50 6.91 4.40
CA VAL A 224 6.83 5.79 3.74
C VAL A 224 6.42 6.15 2.32
N PHE A 225 5.97 7.39 2.09
CA PHE A 225 5.69 7.88 0.73
C PHE A 225 6.95 8.05 -0.11
N ASP A 226 8.07 8.46 0.48
CA ASP A 226 9.36 8.53 -0.22
C ASP A 226 9.83 7.13 -0.63
N ALA A 227 9.76 6.17 0.29
CA ALA A 227 10.03 4.77 -0.01
C ALA A 227 9.09 4.23 -1.10
N LEU A 228 7.81 4.58 -1.07
CA LEU A 228 6.84 4.23 -2.10
C LEU A 228 7.20 4.84 -3.45
N CYS A 229 7.54 6.13 -3.49
CA CYS A 229 7.91 6.81 -4.72
C CYS A 229 9.20 6.26 -5.31
N TRP A 230 10.19 5.93 -4.47
CA TRP A 230 11.42 5.26 -4.89
C TRP A 230 11.15 3.86 -5.45
N ASN A 231 10.29 3.10 -4.78
CA ASN A 231 9.86 1.78 -5.22
C ASN A 231 9.14 1.85 -6.57
N ILE A 232 8.22 2.80 -6.75
CA ILE A 232 7.56 3.08 -8.03
C ILE A 232 8.61 3.43 -9.09
N GLN A 233 9.52 4.35 -8.79
CA GLN A 233 10.57 4.77 -9.71
C GLN A 233 11.41 3.58 -10.16
N SER A 234 11.75 2.69 -9.24
CA SER A 234 12.54 1.47 -9.52
C SER A 234 11.78 0.50 -10.43
N GLN A 235 10.46 0.42 -10.34
CA GLN A 235 9.62 -0.38 -11.23
C GLN A 235 9.46 0.24 -12.62
N VAL A 236 9.45 1.57 -12.70
CA VAL A 236 9.20 2.33 -13.94
C VAL A 236 10.50 2.66 -14.68
N ARG A 237 11.67 2.63 -14.02
CA ARG A 237 12.99 2.87 -14.64
C ARG A 237 13.17 1.99 -15.88
N GLY A 238 13.29 2.65 -17.04
CA GLY A 238 13.40 2.02 -18.36
C GLY A 238 12.10 2.00 -19.19
N TRP A 239 10.98 2.51 -18.68
CA TRP A 239 9.82 2.93 -19.49
C TRP A 239 9.98 4.42 -19.84
N GLU A 240 10.75 4.73 -20.87
CA GLU A 240 10.71 6.04 -21.52
C GLU A 240 9.40 6.15 -22.32
N GLY A 241 8.31 6.47 -21.60
CA GLY A 241 6.98 6.67 -22.19
C GLY A 241 6.31 7.98 -21.76
N TYR A 242 6.92 8.73 -20.83
CA TYR A 242 6.46 10.05 -20.44
C TYR A 242 7.64 11.02 -20.39
N ASP A 243 8.30 11.13 -21.54
CA ASP A 243 9.31 12.16 -21.75
C ASP A 243 8.59 13.44 -22.21
N SER A 244 8.28 14.34 -21.28
CA SER A 244 7.99 15.74 -21.62
C SER A 244 9.24 16.49 -22.09
N SER A 245 10.42 15.84 -22.07
CA SER A 245 11.71 16.43 -22.42
C SER A 245 12.41 15.65 -23.52
N GLY A 246 11.84 15.61 -24.74
CA GLY A 246 12.31 14.82 -25.89
C GLY A 246 13.82 14.76 -26.15
N LEU A 247 14.51 13.89 -25.42
CA LEU A 247 15.96 13.64 -25.50
C LEU A 247 16.19 12.15 -25.24
N ALA A 248 15.68 11.35 -26.17
CA ALA A 248 15.87 9.91 -26.22
C ALA A 248 17.35 9.52 -26.30
N ILE A 249 17.84 8.80 -25.29
CA ILE A 249 19.00 7.90 -25.45
C ILE A 249 18.44 6.49 -25.41
N THR A 250 18.27 5.93 -26.60
CA THR A 250 17.74 4.59 -26.85
C THR A 250 18.63 3.50 -26.24
N LEU A 251 18.42 3.19 -24.95
CA LEU A 251 18.88 1.92 -24.39
C LEU A 251 17.90 0.83 -24.79
N ARG A 252 18.28 0.08 -25.84
CA ARG A 252 17.62 -1.16 -26.27
C ARG A 252 17.32 -2.02 -25.05
N ARG A 253 16.05 -2.30 -24.78
CA ARG A 253 15.66 -3.28 -23.76
C ARG A 253 15.47 -4.66 -24.40
N ASP A 254 15.87 -5.66 -23.63
CA ASP A 254 15.46 -7.06 -23.77
C ASP A 254 13.93 -7.16 -23.86
N GLU A 255 13.46 -8.00 -24.78
CA GLU A 255 12.05 -8.30 -25.06
C GLU A 255 11.27 -8.93 -23.86
N ASN A 256 11.90 -9.03 -22.68
CA ASN A 256 11.40 -9.68 -21.46
C ASN A 256 10.91 -8.71 -20.36
N ALA A 257 10.72 -7.43 -20.67
CA ALA A 257 10.10 -6.49 -19.74
C ALA A 257 8.58 -6.72 -19.73
N GLY A 258 8.09 -7.51 -18.77
CA GLY A 258 6.66 -7.78 -18.63
C GLY A 258 5.80 -6.54 -18.86
N GLU A 259 4.80 -6.69 -19.73
CA GLU A 259 3.96 -5.62 -20.27
C GLU A 259 3.13 -4.98 -19.14
N MET A 260 3.65 -3.92 -18.51
CA MET A 260 2.87 -3.09 -17.59
C MET A 260 1.82 -2.32 -18.42
N SER A 261 0.59 -2.13 -17.91
CA SER A 261 -0.40 -1.37 -18.69
C SER A 261 -0.03 0.12 -18.72
N LYS A 262 -0.38 0.83 -19.81
CA LYS A 262 -0.22 2.28 -19.89
C LYS A 262 -1.02 3.00 -18.80
N GLU A 263 -2.18 2.45 -18.45
CA GLU A 263 -3.04 2.94 -17.37
C GLU A 263 -2.37 2.76 -16.00
N ASP A 264 -1.76 1.61 -15.73
CA ASP A 264 -1.00 1.38 -14.49
C ASP A 264 0.13 2.40 -14.36
N LEU A 265 0.89 2.60 -15.44
CA LEU A 265 1.94 3.61 -15.50
C LEU A 265 1.44 5.01 -15.18
N LYS A 266 0.29 5.37 -15.75
CA LYS A 266 -0.33 6.67 -15.50
C LYS A 266 -0.66 6.83 -14.02
N VAL A 267 -1.27 5.83 -13.39
CA VAL A 267 -1.62 5.89 -11.96
C VAL A 267 -0.37 5.96 -11.09
N LEU A 268 0.65 5.15 -11.38
CA LEU A 268 1.93 5.17 -10.66
C LEU A 268 2.63 6.54 -10.74
N GLY A 269 2.66 7.14 -11.92
CA GLY A 269 3.21 8.50 -12.11
C GLY A 269 2.38 9.57 -11.40
N LEU A 270 1.04 9.44 -11.37
CA LEU A 270 0.17 10.33 -10.62
C LEU A 270 0.43 10.26 -9.11
N ILE A 271 0.71 9.08 -8.56
CA ILE A 271 1.09 8.93 -7.14
C ILE A 271 2.36 9.72 -6.83
N GLN A 272 3.43 9.52 -7.62
CA GLN A 272 4.69 10.25 -7.44
C GLN A 272 4.49 11.77 -7.55
N ARG A 273 3.78 12.23 -8.60
CA ARG A 273 3.47 13.65 -8.82
C ARG A 273 2.67 14.25 -7.66
N SER A 274 1.64 13.54 -7.17
CA SER A 274 0.82 14.00 -6.05
C SER A 274 1.64 14.17 -4.77
N VAL A 275 2.56 13.25 -4.48
CA VAL A 275 3.49 13.36 -3.34
C VAL A 275 4.39 14.58 -3.48
N GLN A 276 4.96 14.82 -4.66
CA GLN A 276 5.78 16.01 -4.92
C GLN A 276 5.00 17.31 -4.72
N LEU A 277 3.77 17.40 -5.26
CA LEU A 277 2.90 18.55 -5.07
C LEU A 277 2.56 18.79 -3.59
N ALA A 278 2.31 17.73 -2.82
CA ALA A 278 2.06 17.83 -1.39
C ALA A 278 3.28 18.38 -0.62
N HIS A 279 4.50 17.96 -0.98
CA HIS A 279 5.72 18.52 -0.40
C HIS A 279 5.89 19.99 -0.76
N LEU A 280 5.70 20.37 -2.03
CA LEU A 280 5.83 21.75 -2.50
C LEU A 280 4.80 22.69 -1.86
N ASP A 281 3.53 22.30 -1.82
CA ASP A 281 2.50 23.14 -1.22
C ASP A 281 2.75 23.37 0.26
N ALA A 282 3.21 22.35 0.95
CA ALA A 282 3.46 22.46 2.36
C ALA A 282 4.83 23.12 2.67
N MET A 283 5.78 23.19 1.70
CA MET A 283 6.90 24.16 1.75
C MET A 283 6.40 25.60 1.60
N LYS A 284 5.46 25.86 0.68
CA LYS A 284 4.89 27.21 0.48
C LYS A 284 4.21 27.70 1.76
N GLU A 285 3.50 26.84 2.48
CA GLU A 285 2.92 27.20 3.79
C GLU A 285 4.02 27.51 4.83
N CYS A 286 5.04 26.66 4.99
CA CYS A 286 6.17 26.96 5.88
C CYS A 286 6.87 28.30 5.54
N MET A 287 7.00 28.63 4.24
CA MET A 287 7.56 29.91 3.79
C MET A 287 6.69 31.11 4.19
N LYS A 288 5.35 30.98 4.13
CA LYS A 288 4.43 32.03 4.58
C LYS A 288 4.54 32.25 6.09
N ASP A 289 4.73 31.17 6.84
CA ASP A 289 4.82 31.18 8.30
C ASP A 289 6.21 31.58 8.81
N GLY A 290 7.19 31.73 7.91
CA GLY A 290 8.59 32.02 8.28
C GLY A 290 9.32 30.84 8.91
N ASP A 291 8.78 29.63 8.79
CA ASP A 291 9.36 28.39 9.31
C ASP A 291 10.43 27.84 8.34
N VAL A 292 11.65 28.36 8.49
CA VAL A 292 12.80 27.96 7.67
C VAL A 292 13.15 26.48 7.87
N ASP A 293 13.07 25.97 9.10
CA ASP A 293 13.41 24.59 9.42
C ASP A 293 12.40 23.63 8.77
N GLY A 294 11.11 23.98 8.77
CA GLY A 294 10.06 23.27 8.05
C GLY A 294 10.32 23.18 6.54
N VAL A 295 10.76 24.27 5.91
CA VAL A 295 11.14 24.27 4.48
C VAL A 295 12.35 23.36 4.24
N VAL A 296 13.42 23.51 5.01
CA VAL A 296 14.67 22.74 4.84
C VAL A 296 14.43 21.25 5.01
N SER A 297 13.60 20.85 5.97
CA SER A 297 13.27 19.44 6.22
C SER A 297 12.60 18.74 5.02
N ARG A 298 12.05 19.50 4.07
CA ARG A 298 11.30 18.96 2.92
C ARG A 298 12.12 18.81 1.65
N ILE A 299 13.26 19.50 1.54
CA ILE A 299 14.10 19.51 0.33
C ILE A 299 14.54 18.08 -0.05
N HIS A 300 14.83 17.23 0.93
CA HIS A 300 15.30 15.86 0.67
C HIS A 300 14.26 14.97 -0.02
N PHE A 301 12.96 15.30 0.09
CA PHE A 301 11.87 14.56 -0.53
C PHE A 301 11.51 15.03 -1.95
N LEU A 302 12.19 16.07 -2.46
CA LEU A 302 11.95 16.60 -3.79
C LEU A 302 12.77 15.85 -4.84
N HIS A 303 12.08 15.32 -5.85
CA HIS A 303 12.67 14.55 -6.95
C HIS A 303 12.16 15.10 -8.28
N LEU A 304 13.08 15.59 -9.12
CA LEU A 304 12.75 16.27 -10.38
C LEU A 304 12.19 15.32 -11.46
N ASP A 305 12.40 14.02 -11.30
CA ASP A 305 11.97 12.97 -12.25
C ASP A 305 10.59 12.39 -11.91
N TYR A 306 9.87 12.94 -10.92
CA TYR A 306 8.56 12.46 -10.46
C TYR A 306 7.37 13.20 -11.10
N GLY A 307 7.60 13.80 -12.27
CA GLY A 307 6.52 14.29 -13.15
C GLY A 307 5.96 15.68 -12.81
N VAL A 308 6.65 16.47 -11.98
CA VAL A 308 6.34 17.89 -11.75
C VAL A 308 7.26 18.77 -12.61
N GLU A 309 6.74 19.86 -13.18
CA GLU A 309 7.54 20.75 -14.03
C GLU A 309 8.59 21.52 -13.22
N GLU A 310 9.78 21.73 -13.78
CA GLU A 310 10.88 22.47 -13.12
C GLU A 310 10.45 23.89 -12.68
N THR A 311 9.50 24.49 -13.39
CA THR A 311 8.90 25.80 -13.06
C THR A 311 8.17 25.81 -11.73
N GLU A 312 7.58 24.69 -11.31
CA GLU A 312 6.88 24.58 -10.02
C GLU A 312 7.84 24.46 -8.83
N TYR A 313 9.09 24.08 -9.08
CA TYR A 313 10.16 23.98 -8.08
C TYR A 313 10.91 25.31 -7.85
N ARG A 314 10.78 26.28 -8.75
CA ARG A 314 11.48 27.58 -8.70
C ARG A 314 10.71 28.62 -7.89
#